data_AF-A0A3P8B3Q1-F1
#
_entry.id   AF-A0A3P8B3Q1-F1
#
_cell.length_a   1.000
_cell.length_b   1.000
_cell.length_c   1.000
_cell.angle_alpha   90.00
_cell.angle_beta   90.00
_cell.angle_gamma   90.00
#
_symmetry.space_group_name_H-M   'P 1'
#
loop_
_entity.id
_entity.type
_entity.pdbx_description
1 polymer ?
#
loop_
_entity_poly.entity_id
_entity_poly.type
_entity_poly.pdbx_seq_one_letter_code
_entity_poly.pdbx_strand_id
1 'polypeptide(L)'
;MHFVKKVPTSDEEKAVKEKERAIKLKAFCTIRDKIFEKRGKGELDDEILSLTQKLLEKNPDIYTFWNIRRETIEKKIQEWKNCEVSLFEGCKRKIENLLTGELFLTQECLEENHKSYAAWFHRGWALKRQENPDIKRDLALCEKALKLDCRNFHTFDHRRLVAKLGSLGDAEELEFSNRLIAQNFSNYSAWHYRAVLLPRIQNAETGTFTLSDGVIANELKKATSAFFTDPEDQSAWVYSRWLFEMGSNKEFLRSDSDSPAVPLSVSFHGNNTTVVMSKPCTLNEVLSLLVCSPEWARYMYTLCLIETRPDECHEEILKNLDMLATELDVRRKEIYKKLASRQILNRILCEGTRHTPLLERLMDGDTDELSIRNEALSSLDGVELLAGLVKHLDVSGNELSSLSEVLLPNLEYLTANENPIKEVSPTETLSNLKFLSLGACQLEQPSSVVPALKAMPSLERFLYCETPLCQKTEEIARELPSVRLIPYYL
;
A
#
# COMPACT_ATOMS: atom_id res chain seq x y z
N MET A 1 -1.82 23.13 3.06
CA MET A 1 -2.58 24.17 2.32
C MET A 1 -2.87 23.59 0.94
N HIS A 2 -4.14 23.40 0.56
CA HIS A 2 -4.52 22.74 -0.70
C HIS A 2 -5.57 23.58 -1.45
N PHE A 3 -5.69 23.35 -2.77
CA PHE A 3 -6.71 23.94 -3.65
C PHE A 3 -6.82 25.49 -3.69
N VAL A 4 -5.84 26.22 -3.16
CA VAL A 4 -5.74 27.68 -3.30
C VAL A 4 -5.42 28.04 -4.75
N LYS A 5 -6.47 28.26 -5.56
CA LYS A 5 -6.34 28.72 -6.95
C LYS A 5 -5.57 30.05 -6.98
N LYS A 6 -4.48 30.11 -7.77
CA LYS A 6 -3.76 31.37 -8.05
C LYS A 6 -4.61 32.22 -9.00
N VAL A 7 -5.47 33.06 -8.42
CA VAL A 7 -6.23 34.07 -9.18
C VAL A 7 -5.32 35.29 -9.42
N PRO A 8 -5.18 35.79 -10.66
CA PRO A 8 -4.57 37.09 -10.93
C PRO A 8 -5.39 38.17 -10.23
N THR A 9 -4.77 38.94 -9.34
CA THR A 9 -5.42 40.00 -8.55
C THR A 9 -4.69 41.31 -8.79
N SER A 10 -5.42 42.43 -8.83
CA SER A 10 -4.80 43.76 -8.97
C SER A 10 -4.01 44.12 -7.71
N ASP A 11 -3.10 45.08 -7.80
CA ASP A 11 -2.33 45.53 -6.63
C ASP A 11 -3.21 46.23 -5.58
N GLU A 12 -4.31 46.87 -6.01
CA GLU A 12 -5.35 47.39 -5.11
C GLU A 12 -6.06 46.26 -4.34
N GLU A 13 -6.45 45.18 -5.03
CA GLU A 13 -7.05 44.02 -4.37
C GLU A 13 -6.09 43.34 -3.38
N LYS A 14 -4.79 43.27 -3.72
CA LYS A 14 -3.75 42.76 -2.81
C LYS A 14 -3.68 43.63 -1.56
N ALA A 15 -3.58 44.94 -1.72
CA ALA A 15 -3.51 45.89 -0.60
C ALA A 15 -4.75 45.81 0.33
N VAL A 16 -5.96 45.65 -0.24
CA VAL A 16 -7.19 45.43 0.55
C VAL A 16 -7.13 44.11 1.31
N LYS A 17 -6.77 43.00 0.64
CA LYS A 17 -6.65 41.66 1.25
C LYS A 17 -5.56 41.61 2.32
N GLU A 18 -4.46 42.35 2.17
CA GLU A 18 -3.40 42.48 3.16
C GLU A 18 -3.83 43.30 4.37
N LYS A 19 -4.54 44.41 4.16
CA LYS A 19 -5.12 45.23 5.25
C LYS A 19 -6.12 44.42 6.08
N GLU A 20 -6.99 43.64 5.44
CA GLU A 20 -7.87 42.69 6.14
C GLU A 20 -7.10 41.63 6.93
N ARG A 21 -6.08 41.01 6.32
CA ARG A 21 -5.23 40.01 6.97
C ARG A 21 -4.51 40.59 8.19
N ALA A 22 -4.02 41.82 8.11
CA ALA A 22 -3.38 42.51 9.24
C ALA A 22 -4.36 42.75 10.40
N ILE A 23 -5.60 43.13 10.12
CA ILE A 23 -6.66 43.30 11.14
C ILE A 23 -6.98 41.94 11.80
N LYS A 24 -7.21 40.90 10.98
CA LYS A 24 -7.49 39.53 11.44
C LYS A 24 -6.34 38.95 12.27
N LEU A 25 -5.08 39.16 11.84
CA LEU A 25 -3.87 38.74 12.54
C LEU A 25 -3.69 39.49 13.87
N LYS A 26 -3.96 40.80 13.92
CA LYS A 26 -3.89 41.57 15.17
C LYS A 26 -4.88 41.03 16.21
N ALA A 27 -6.13 40.79 15.80
CA ALA A 27 -7.15 40.20 16.67
C ALA A 27 -6.75 38.78 17.15
N PHE A 28 -6.22 37.94 16.25
CA PHE A 28 -5.69 36.62 16.60
C PHE A 28 -4.59 36.70 17.66
N CYS A 29 -3.57 37.54 17.47
CA CYS A 29 -2.48 37.71 18.42
C CYS A 29 -2.98 38.18 19.79
N THR A 30 -3.84 39.21 19.86
CA THR A 30 -4.39 39.70 21.14
C THR A 30 -5.13 38.62 21.92
N ILE A 31 -5.92 37.76 21.25
CA ILE A 31 -6.64 36.67 21.92
C ILE A 31 -5.66 35.54 22.31
N ARG A 32 -4.74 35.15 21.42
CA ARG A 32 -3.67 34.16 21.68
C ARG A 32 -2.85 34.54 22.92
N ASP A 33 -2.42 35.79 23.00
CA ASP A 33 -1.52 36.26 24.06
C ASP A 33 -2.23 36.28 25.41
N LYS A 34 -3.51 36.68 25.44
CA LYS A 34 -4.35 36.54 26.64
C LYS A 34 -4.57 35.09 27.07
N ILE A 35 -4.75 34.15 26.13
CA ILE A 35 -4.86 32.71 26.45
C ILE A 35 -3.57 32.21 27.13
N PHE A 36 -2.40 32.56 26.60
CA PHE A 36 -1.13 32.16 27.20
C PHE A 36 -0.85 32.85 28.54
N GLU A 37 -1.21 34.12 28.70
CA GLU A 37 -1.11 34.83 29.98
C GLU A 37 -1.96 34.14 31.07
N LYS A 38 -3.24 33.85 30.78
CA LYS A 38 -4.13 33.13 31.70
C LYS A 38 -3.59 31.75 32.06
N ARG A 39 -3.17 30.96 31.06
CA ARG A 39 -2.58 29.62 31.31
C ARG A 39 -1.32 29.71 32.16
N GLY A 40 -0.46 30.70 31.92
CA GLY A 40 0.76 30.94 32.71
C GLY A 40 0.51 31.27 34.18
N LYS A 41 -0.66 31.85 34.50
CA LYS A 41 -1.13 32.11 35.87
C LYS A 41 -1.94 30.94 36.48
N GLY A 42 -2.22 29.89 35.73
CA GLY A 42 -3.11 28.79 36.15
C GLY A 42 -4.62 29.13 36.08
N GLU A 43 -4.99 30.24 35.43
CA GLU A 43 -6.38 30.69 35.22
C GLU A 43 -7.09 29.83 34.16
N LEU A 44 -7.38 28.58 34.53
CA LEU A 44 -8.18 27.64 33.75
C LEU A 44 -9.66 27.78 34.15
N ASP A 45 -10.38 28.65 33.44
CA ASP A 45 -11.75 29.11 33.75
C ASP A 45 -12.67 29.11 32.50
N ASP A 46 -13.89 29.66 32.62
CA ASP A 46 -14.81 29.76 31.46
C ASP A 46 -14.39 30.85 30.45
N GLU A 47 -13.54 31.79 30.85
CA GLU A 47 -12.99 32.79 29.93
C GLU A 47 -11.96 32.16 28.98
N ILE A 48 -11.05 31.31 29.47
CA ILE A 48 -10.09 30.62 28.59
C ILE A 48 -10.79 29.65 27.62
N LEU A 49 -11.94 29.09 28.00
CA LEU A 49 -12.82 28.36 27.09
C LEU A 49 -13.45 29.29 26.03
N SER A 50 -13.99 30.45 26.41
CA SER A 50 -14.53 31.42 25.43
C SER A 50 -13.46 31.98 24.48
N LEU A 51 -12.23 32.19 24.96
CA LEU A 51 -11.12 32.72 24.16
C LEU A 51 -10.57 31.66 23.19
N THR A 52 -10.36 30.42 23.64
CA THR A 52 -9.89 29.33 22.75
C THR A 52 -10.91 28.99 21.67
N GLN A 53 -12.20 28.97 22.01
CA GLN A 53 -13.31 28.75 21.07
C GLN A 53 -13.22 29.71 19.86
N LYS A 54 -13.13 31.03 20.11
CA LYS A 54 -13.08 32.07 19.07
C LYS A 54 -11.91 31.94 18.08
N LEU A 55 -10.85 31.23 18.45
CA LEU A 55 -9.72 30.95 17.56
C LEU A 55 -9.85 29.60 16.85
N LEU A 56 -10.40 28.59 17.53
CA LEU A 56 -10.63 27.25 16.96
C LEU A 56 -11.73 27.25 15.89
N GLU A 57 -12.79 28.03 16.09
CA GLU A 57 -13.82 28.33 15.08
C GLU A 57 -13.28 28.89 13.76
N LYS A 58 -12.02 29.36 13.72
CA LYS A 58 -11.39 30.00 12.56
C LYS A 58 -10.08 29.33 12.13
N ASN A 59 -9.52 28.47 12.97
CA ASN A 59 -8.41 27.57 12.67
C ASN A 59 -8.43 26.40 13.67
N PRO A 60 -9.13 25.29 13.36
CA PRO A 60 -9.24 24.16 14.26
C PRO A 60 -7.96 23.32 14.37
N ASP A 61 -6.93 23.57 13.55
CA ASP A 61 -5.68 22.81 13.57
C ASP A 61 -4.69 23.29 14.65
N ILE A 62 -5.06 24.30 15.46
CA ILE A 62 -4.24 24.79 16.58
C ILE A 62 -4.38 23.84 17.78
N TYR A 63 -3.70 22.70 17.69
CA TYR A 63 -3.68 21.63 18.71
C TYR A 63 -3.44 22.16 20.14
N THR A 64 -2.57 23.16 20.31
CA THR A 64 -2.27 23.77 21.61
C THR A 64 -3.51 24.33 22.32
N PHE A 65 -4.46 24.91 21.59
CA PHE A 65 -5.69 25.42 22.18
C PHE A 65 -6.65 24.30 22.58
N TRP A 66 -6.74 23.22 21.80
CA TRP A 66 -7.47 22.02 22.22
C TRP A 66 -6.86 21.36 23.45
N ASN A 67 -5.52 21.36 23.61
CA ASN A 67 -4.87 20.90 24.84
C ASN A 67 -5.32 21.73 26.05
N ILE A 68 -5.28 23.06 25.94
CA ILE A 68 -5.73 24.00 26.98
C ILE A 68 -7.22 23.81 27.33
N ARG A 69 -8.08 23.55 26.34
CA ARG A 69 -9.49 23.20 26.61
C ARG A 69 -9.60 21.94 27.45
N ARG A 70 -8.91 20.85 27.07
CA ARG A 70 -8.96 19.58 27.82
C ARG A 70 -8.45 19.72 29.25
N GLU A 71 -7.31 20.40 29.44
CA GLU A 71 -6.76 20.74 30.77
C GLU A 71 -7.79 21.50 31.63
N THR A 72 -8.47 22.49 31.04
CA THR A 72 -9.50 23.29 31.73
C THR A 72 -10.73 22.47 32.07
N ILE A 73 -11.24 21.68 31.13
CA ILE A 73 -12.44 20.85 31.31
C ILE A 73 -12.19 19.77 32.36
N GLU A 74 -11.03 19.10 32.33
CA GLU A 74 -10.68 18.06 33.31
C GLU A 74 -10.54 18.63 34.72
N LYS A 75 -9.95 19.83 34.87
CA LYS A 75 -9.93 20.57 36.14
C LYS A 75 -11.36 20.84 36.65
N LYS A 76 -12.24 21.42 35.83
CA LYS A 76 -13.64 21.73 36.22
C LYS A 76 -14.44 20.48 36.57
N ILE A 77 -14.26 19.39 35.82
CA ILE A 77 -14.88 18.08 36.12
C ILE A 77 -14.42 17.57 37.48
N GLN A 78 -13.13 17.70 37.82
CA GLN A 78 -12.62 17.27 39.12
C GLN A 78 -13.11 18.19 40.27
N GLU A 79 -13.16 19.50 40.07
CA GLU A 79 -13.71 20.45 41.02
C GLU A 79 -15.19 20.15 41.33
N TRP A 80 -16.03 19.93 40.32
CA TRP A 80 -17.44 19.59 40.51
C TRP A 80 -17.63 18.23 41.19
N LYS A 81 -16.78 17.24 40.91
CA LYS A 81 -16.78 15.93 41.61
C LYS A 81 -16.37 16.06 43.08
N ASN A 82 -15.44 16.94 43.40
CA ASN A 82 -14.97 17.17 44.78
C ASN A 82 -16.00 17.95 45.63
N CYS A 83 -16.76 18.86 45.04
CA CYS A 83 -17.65 19.77 45.77
C CYS A 83 -19.06 19.22 46.07
N GLU A 84 -19.61 18.30 45.26
CA GLU A 84 -21.05 17.94 45.30
C GLU A 84 -21.33 16.51 45.80
N VAL A 85 -20.68 16.09 46.88
CA VAL A 85 -20.89 14.76 47.54
C VAL A 85 -22.36 14.49 47.89
N SER A 86 -23.16 15.53 48.14
CA SER A 86 -24.59 15.44 48.49
C SER A 86 -25.56 15.71 47.31
N LEU A 87 -25.07 16.10 46.13
CA LEU A 87 -25.89 16.53 44.97
C LEU A 87 -25.38 15.96 43.64
N PHE A 88 -24.95 14.69 43.67
CA PHE A 88 -24.33 13.93 42.57
C PHE A 88 -24.99 14.12 41.19
N GLU A 89 -26.32 14.12 41.12
CA GLU A 89 -27.09 14.29 39.88
C GLU A 89 -26.96 15.70 39.27
N GLY A 90 -26.82 16.72 40.12
CA GLY A 90 -26.55 18.10 39.68
C GLY A 90 -25.18 18.24 39.04
N CYS A 91 -24.17 17.56 39.62
CA CYS A 91 -22.82 17.49 39.09
C CYS A 91 -22.78 16.80 37.72
N LYS A 92 -23.39 15.60 37.60
CA LYS A 92 -23.50 14.87 36.32
C LYS A 92 -24.06 15.75 35.19
N ARG A 93 -25.19 16.42 35.43
CA ARG A 93 -25.82 17.28 34.41
C ARG A 93 -24.95 18.47 33.99
N LYS A 94 -24.11 19.02 34.88
CA LYS A 94 -23.12 20.06 34.50
C LYS A 94 -22.04 19.49 33.58
N ILE A 95 -21.54 18.29 33.88
CA ILE A 95 -20.52 17.60 33.07
C ILE A 95 -21.08 17.28 31.67
N GLU A 96 -22.28 16.70 31.58
CA GLU A 96 -22.92 16.38 30.31
C GLU A 96 -23.21 17.64 29.46
N ASN A 97 -23.70 18.72 30.07
CA ASN A 97 -23.92 19.98 29.36
C ASN A 97 -22.60 20.58 28.82
N LEU A 98 -21.51 20.51 29.59
CA LEU A 98 -20.19 20.99 29.16
C LEU A 98 -19.65 20.16 27.98
N LEU A 99 -19.71 18.83 28.07
CA LEU A 99 -19.25 17.93 27.01
C LEU A 99 -20.12 18.06 25.74
N THR A 100 -21.43 18.25 25.89
CA THR A 100 -22.34 18.57 24.77
C THR A 100 -21.96 19.88 24.09
N GLY A 101 -21.48 20.87 24.84
CA GLY A 101 -20.91 22.11 24.29
C GLY A 101 -19.67 21.86 23.42
N GLU A 102 -18.76 20.98 23.85
CA GLU A 102 -17.60 20.58 23.04
C GLU A 102 -18.01 19.79 21.77
N LEU A 103 -19.10 19.02 21.82
CA LEU A 103 -19.66 18.36 20.64
C LEU A 103 -20.31 19.35 19.66
N PHE A 104 -20.80 20.50 20.13
CA PHE A 104 -21.24 21.58 19.24
C PHE A 104 -20.05 22.30 18.61
N LEU A 105 -19.08 22.76 19.42
CA LEU A 105 -17.88 23.45 18.95
C LEU A 105 -17.07 22.59 17.95
N THR A 106 -16.91 21.29 18.21
CA THR A 106 -16.23 20.41 17.25
C THR A 106 -17.02 20.20 15.97
N GLN A 107 -18.36 20.31 15.97
CA GLN A 107 -19.12 20.29 14.72
C GLN A 107 -18.84 21.55 13.90
N GLU A 108 -18.90 22.75 14.48
CA GLU A 108 -18.58 24.01 13.79
C GLU A 108 -17.15 24.01 13.25
N CYS A 109 -16.19 23.55 14.06
CA CYS A 109 -14.78 23.38 13.65
C CYS A 109 -14.61 22.41 12.46
N LEU A 110 -15.44 21.37 12.37
CA LEU A 110 -15.42 20.39 11.27
C LEU A 110 -16.22 20.84 10.05
N GLU A 111 -17.13 21.80 10.20
CA GLU A 111 -17.80 22.48 9.07
C GLU A 111 -16.87 23.55 8.43
N GLU A 112 -15.94 24.15 9.19
CA GLU A 112 -14.83 24.99 8.67
C GLU A 112 -13.68 24.14 8.08
N ASN A 113 -13.20 23.10 8.78
CA ASN A 113 -12.20 22.15 8.24
C ASN A 113 -12.52 20.68 8.61
N HIS A 114 -13.23 20.00 7.70
CA HIS A 114 -13.62 18.59 7.83
C HIS A 114 -12.45 17.57 7.86
N LYS A 115 -11.21 18.03 7.66
CA LYS A 115 -9.98 17.23 7.73
C LYS A 115 -9.06 17.64 8.90
N SER A 116 -9.59 18.38 9.87
CA SER A 116 -8.83 18.74 11.07
C SER A 116 -8.66 17.54 12.01
N TYR A 117 -7.44 16.99 12.06
CA TYR A 117 -7.06 15.94 13.01
C TYR A 117 -7.43 16.32 14.46
N ALA A 118 -7.20 17.56 14.85
CA ALA A 118 -7.36 18.01 16.23
C ALA A 118 -8.84 18.14 16.64
N ALA A 119 -9.71 18.60 15.74
CA ALA A 119 -11.15 18.65 16.00
C ALA A 119 -11.78 17.24 16.08
N TRP A 120 -11.46 16.33 15.16
CA TRP A 120 -11.90 14.93 15.23
C TRP A 120 -11.40 14.22 16.50
N PHE A 121 -10.13 14.41 16.87
CA PHE A 121 -9.57 13.88 18.12
C PHE A 121 -10.29 14.43 19.36
N HIS A 122 -10.55 15.74 19.42
CA HIS A 122 -11.23 16.34 20.55
C HIS A 122 -12.69 15.89 20.65
N ARG A 123 -13.38 15.68 19.52
CA ARG A 123 -14.73 15.09 19.49
C ARG A 123 -14.74 13.68 20.08
N GLY A 124 -13.83 12.82 19.63
CA GLY A 124 -13.66 11.47 20.16
C GLY A 124 -13.23 11.42 21.64
N TRP A 125 -12.49 12.43 22.11
CA TRP A 125 -12.13 12.61 23.53
C TRP A 125 -13.33 13.02 24.41
N ALA A 126 -14.23 13.86 23.87
CA ALA A 126 -15.43 14.34 24.57
C ALA A 126 -16.50 13.24 24.67
N LEU A 127 -16.80 12.52 23.58
CA LEU A 127 -17.72 11.36 23.59
C LEU A 127 -17.31 10.32 24.63
N LYS A 128 -16.00 10.03 24.75
CA LYS A 128 -15.43 9.10 25.74
C LYS A 128 -15.52 9.57 27.20
N ARG A 129 -16.03 10.78 27.47
CA ARG A 129 -16.21 11.35 28.81
C ARG A 129 -17.68 11.53 29.21
N GLN A 130 -18.61 11.37 28.26
CA GLN A 130 -20.03 11.31 28.58
C GLN A 130 -20.35 9.97 29.23
N GLU A 131 -21.27 9.98 30.18
CA GLU A 131 -21.89 8.79 30.73
C GLU A 131 -22.95 8.24 29.76
N ASN A 132 -23.60 9.12 28.98
CA ASN A 132 -24.65 8.76 28.02
C ASN A 132 -24.45 9.45 26.64
N PRO A 133 -23.42 9.06 25.85
CA PRO A 133 -23.16 9.64 24.53
C PRO A 133 -24.27 9.32 23.51
N ASP A 134 -24.69 10.29 22.70
CA ASP A 134 -25.66 10.10 21.61
C ASP A 134 -25.01 9.48 20.37
N ILE A 135 -24.78 8.17 20.46
CA ILE A 135 -24.21 7.35 19.37
C ILE A 135 -25.00 7.52 18.07
N LYS A 136 -26.34 7.61 18.12
CA LYS A 136 -27.18 7.68 16.92
C LYS A 136 -26.95 8.99 16.17
N ARG A 137 -26.84 10.11 16.88
CA ARG A 137 -26.50 11.41 16.31
C ARG A 137 -25.09 11.43 15.71
N ASP A 138 -24.11 10.83 16.38
CA ASP A 138 -22.72 10.85 15.88
C ASP A 138 -22.51 9.91 14.69
N LEU A 139 -23.20 8.76 14.62
CA LEU A 139 -23.26 7.93 13.41
C LEU A 139 -23.92 8.70 12.24
N ALA A 140 -25.04 9.40 12.49
CA ALA A 140 -25.69 10.23 11.48
C ALA A 140 -24.80 11.40 10.99
N LEU A 141 -24.00 11.99 11.88
CA LEU A 141 -22.99 13.00 11.52
C LEU A 141 -21.90 12.38 10.63
N CYS A 142 -21.44 11.15 10.93
CA CYS A 142 -20.51 10.42 10.07
C CYS A 142 -21.10 10.16 8.68
N GLU A 143 -22.38 9.76 8.58
CA GLU A 143 -23.04 9.58 7.28
C GLU A 143 -23.25 10.90 6.52
N LYS A 144 -23.54 12.02 7.20
CA LYS A 144 -23.57 13.37 6.58
C LYS A 144 -22.19 13.74 6.01
N ALA A 145 -21.12 13.55 6.79
CA ALA A 145 -19.76 13.90 6.37
C ALA A 145 -19.23 13.00 5.23
N LEU A 146 -19.53 11.70 5.24
CA LEU A 146 -19.16 10.77 4.15
C LEU A 146 -19.97 10.97 2.87
N LYS A 147 -21.15 11.62 2.93
CA LYS A 147 -21.87 12.10 1.73
C LYS A 147 -21.25 13.35 1.11
N LEU A 148 -20.43 14.11 1.86
CA LEU A 148 -19.72 15.29 1.37
C LEU A 148 -18.30 14.94 0.86
N ASP A 149 -17.57 14.10 1.59
CA ASP A 149 -16.31 13.50 1.13
C ASP A 149 -16.28 12.01 1.52
N CYS A 150 -16.68 11.17 0.57
CA CYS A 150 -16.75 9.72 0.74
C CYS A 150 -15.39 9.04 0.95
N ARG A 151 -14.28 9.77 0.79
CA ARG A 151 -12.89 9.32 1.03
C ARG A 151 -12.27 9.94 2.29
N ASN A 152 -13.07 10.58 3.15
CA ASN A 152 -12.59 11.22 4.36
C ASN A 152 -12.24 10.19 5.45
N PHE A 153 -11.00 9.69 5.45
CA PHE A 153 -10.55 8.67 6.41
C PHE A 153 -10.74 9.08 7.87
N HIS A 154 -10.61 10.38 8.21
CA HIS A 154 -10.89 10.89 9.56
C HIS A 154 -12.33 10.57 10.01
N THR A 155 -13.29 10.64 9.10
CA THR A 155 -14.69 10.30 9.39
C THR A 155 -14.91 8.79 9.51
N PHE A 156 -14.17 7.96 8.75
CA PHE A 156 -14.17 6.50 8.96
C PHE A 156 -13.57 6.12 10.32
N ASP A 157 -12.46 6.73 10.73
CA ASP A 157 -11.83 6.46 12.02
C ASP A 157 -12.65 6.98 13.20
N HIS A 158 -13.31 8.13 13.06
CA HIS A 158 -14.30 8.58 14.04
C HIS A 158 -15.53 7.67 14.07
N ARG A 159 -16.03 7.19 12.91
CA ARG A 159 -17.13 6.20 12.88
C ARG A 159 -16.74 4.90 13.58
N ARG A 160 -15.53 4.36 13.33
CA ARG A 160 -14.98 3.19 14.03
C ARG A 160 -14.95 3.39 15.55
N LEU A 161 -14.61 4.60 16.03
CA LEU A 161 -14.66 4.98 17.44
C LEU A 161 -16.10 5.02 17.98
N VAL A 162 -17.04 5.62 17.25
CA VAL A 162 -18.45 5.75 17.64
C VAL A 162 -19.16 4.39 17.64
N ALA A 163 -18.95 3.55 16.62
CA ALA A 163 -19.46 2.19 16.55
C ALA A 163 -19.00 1.35 17.74
N LYS A 164 -17.71 1.46 18.12
CA LYS A 164 -17.18 0.80 19.32
C LYS A 164 -17.75 1.34 20.63
N LEU A 165 -18.07 2.64 20.73
CA LEU A 165 -18.76 3.20 21.91
C LEU A 165 -20.24 2.78 21.99
N GLY A 166 -20.88 2.53 20.84
CA GLY A 166 -22.25 2.02 20.75
C GLY A 166 -22.38 0.50 20.84
N SER A 167 -21.28 -0.24 20.93
CA SER A 167 -21.25 -1.71 20.86
C SER A 167 -21.91 -2.29 19.60
N LEU A 168 -21.82 -1.58 18.47
CA LEU A 168 -22.29 -2.08 17.17
C LEU A 168 -21.47 -3.31 16.75
N GLY A 169 -22.13 -4.30 16.16
CA GLY A 169 -21.46 -5.48 15.62
C GLY A 169 -20.73 -5.18 14.30
N ASP A 170 -19.62 -5.87 14.02
CA ASP A 170 -18.88 -5.74 12.74
C ASP A 170 -19.79 -6.02 11.52
N ALA A 171 -20.84 -6.84 11.66
CA ALA A 171 -21.85 -7.09 10.63
C ALA A 171 -22.72 -5.84 10.32
N GLU A 172 -23.03 -4.98 11.29
CA GLU A 172 -23.77 -3.73 11.06
C GLU A 172 -22.92 -2.72 10.28
N GLU A 173 -21.62 -2.66 10.57
CA GLU A 173 -20.67 -1.84 9.81
C GLU A 173 -20.37 -2.45 8.41
N LEU A 174 -20.46 -3.77 8.26
CA LEU A 174 -20.41 -4.42 6.94
C LEU A 174 -21.63 -4.03 6.10
N GLU A 175 -22.83 -3.96 6.70
CA GLU A 175 -24.02 -3.44 6.02
C GLU A 175 -23.94 -1.92 5.77
N PHE A 176 -23.30 -1.14 6.64
CA PHE A 176 -22.98 0.25 6.32
C PHE A 176 -22.08 0.36 5.07
N SER A 177 -21.06 -0.49 4.94
CA SER A 177 -20.20 -0.51 3.74
C SER A 177 -20.96 -0.93 2.47
N ASN A 178 -21.94 -1.86 2.56
CA ASN A 178 -22.86 -2.16 1.46
C ASN A 178 -23.60 -0.89 1.01
N ARG A 179 -24.15 -0.11 1.95
CA ARG A 179 -24.83 1.17 1.63
C ARG A 179 -23.91 2.18 0.95
N LEU A 180 -22.63 2.23 1.32
CA LEU A 180 -21.66 3.14 0.68
C LEU A 180 -21.33 2.73 -0.75
N ILE A 181 -21.05 1.44 -1.01
CA ILE A 181 -20.73 0.93 -2.35
C ILE A 181 -21.94 1.05 -3.29
N ALA A 182 -23.15 0.81 -2.78
CA ALA A 182 -24.39 1.01 -3.54
C ALA A 182 -24.70 2.49 -3.87
N GLN A 183 -24.08 3.46 -3.17
CA GLN A 183 -24.16 4.89 -3.47
C GLN A 183 -23.03 5.37 -4.38
N ASN A 184 -21.84 4.79 -4.24
CA ASN A 184 -20.66 5.05 -5.04
C ASN A 184 -19.75 3.82 -5.03
N PHE A 185 -19.72 3.06 -6.13
CA PHE A 185 -18.89 1.86 -6.25
C PHE A 185 -17.39 2.20 -6.28
N SER A 186 -16.99 3.40 -6.74
CA SER A 186 -15.60 3.88 -6.70
C SER A 186 -15.10 4.30 -5.30
N ASN A 187 -15.82 3.92 -4.24
CA ASN A 187 -15.44 4.26 -2.87
C ASN A 187 -14.40 3.27 -2.31
N TYR A 188 -13.12 3.52 -2.62
CA TYR A 188 -11.98 2.81 -2.04
C TYR A 188 -12.07 2.66 -0.51
N SER A 189 -12.49 3.70 0.21
CA SER A 189 -12.58 3.66 1.67
C SER A 189 -13.66 2.69 2.17
N ALA A 190 -14.74 2.48 1.40
CA ALA A 190 -15.74 1.47 1.70
C ALA A 190 -15.23 0.04 1.41
N TRP A 191 -14.58 -0.19 0.27
CA TRP A 191 -13.94 -1.48 -0.05
C TRP A 191 -12.87 -1.87 0.98
N HIS A 192 -11.98 -0.93 1.33
CA HIS A 192 -11.03 -1.12 2.42
C HIS A 192 -11.72 -1.42 3.77
N TYR A 193 -12.87 -0.82 4.06
CA TYR A 193 -13.60 -1.14 5.29
C TYR A 193 -14.12 -2.59 5.27
N ARG A 194 -14.59 -3.10 4.13
CA ARG A 194 -14.93 -4.53 3.96
C ARG A 194 -13.73 -5.44 4.20
N ALA A 195 -12.58 -5.08 3.63
CA ALA A 195 -11.34 -5.85 3.78
C ALA A 195 -10.90 -5.99 5.25
N VAL A 196 -11.22 -5.01 6.10
CA VAL A 196 -10.96 -5.05 7.54
C VAL A 196 -12.03 -5.82 8.32
N LEU A 197 -13.29 -5.79 7.88
CA LEU A 197 -14.43 -6.38 8.59
C LEU A 197 -14.63 -7.87 8.29
N LEU A 198 -14.52 -8.29 7.03
CA LEU A 198 -14.80 -9.68 6.61
C LEU A 198 -13.93 -10.72 7.34
N PRO A 199 -12.60 -10.55 7.48
CA PRO A 199 -11.78 -11.52 8.21
C PRO A 199 -12.12 -11.56 9.70
N ARG A 200 -12.57 -10.45 10.30
CA ARG A 200 -12.99 -10.42 11.72
C ARG A 200 -14.29 -11.17 11.95
N ILE A 201 -15.26 -10.98 11.06
CA ILE A 201 -16.57 -11.64 11.14
C ILE A 201 -16.41 -13.14 10.95
N GLN A 202 -15.58 -13.59 9.99
CA GLN A 202 -15.40 -15.01 9.72
C GLN A 202 -14.52 -15.72 10.78
N ASN A 203 -13.46 -15.06 11.25
CA ASN A 203 -12.42 -15.68 12.09
C ASN A 203 -12.50 -15.23 13.57
N ALA A 204 -13.68 -14.80 14.03
CA ALA A 204 -13.89 -14.27 15.38
C ALA A 204 -13.46 -15.25 16.51
N GLU A 205 -13.56 -16.56 16.24
CA GLU A 205 -13.20 -17.62 17.18
C GLU A 205 -11.77 -18.17 16.99
N THR A 206 -11.26 -18.13 15.76
CA THR A 206 -9.95 -18.74 15.38
C THR A 206 -8.78 -17.76 15.40
N GLY A 207 -9.04 -16.45 15.29
CA GLY A 207 -8.00 -15.41 15.18
C GLY A 207 -7.19 -15.43 13.88
N THR A 208 -7.56 -16.28 12.90
CA THR A 208 -6.92 -16.37 11.58
C THR A 208 -7.24 -15.16 10.70
N PHE A 209 -6.38 -14.87 9.72
CA PHE A 209 -6.60 -13.80 8.74
C PHE A 209 -6.73 -14.37 7.32
N THR A 210 -7.76 -15.19 7.13
CA THR A 210 -8.08 -15.88 5.87
C THR A 210 -9.55 -15.70 5.53
N LEU A 211 -9.93 -15.88 4.26
CA LEU A 211 -11.33 -15.95 3.84
C LEU A 211 -11.65 -17.32 3.25
N SER A 212 -12.88 -17.77 3.47
CA SER A 212 -13.42 -18.96 2.84
C SER A 212 -13.84 -18.67 1.41
N ASP A 213 -13.71 -19.67 0.54
CA ASP A 213 -14.02 -19.60 -0.88
C ASP A 213 -15.47 -19.10 -1.15
N GLY A 214 -16.42 -19.49 -0.30
CA GLY A 214 -17.80 -19.00 -0.37
C GLY A 214 -17.96 -17.50 -0.06
N VAL A 215 -17.13 -16.93 0.82
CA VAL A 215 -17.10 -15.47 1.05
C VAL A 215 -16.41 -14.77 -0.11
N ILE A 216 -15.29 -15.31 -0.60
CA ILE A 216 -14.56 -14.78 -1.76
C ILE A 216 -15.45 -14.73 -3.00
N ALA A 217 -16.16 -15.82 -3.32
CA ALA A 217 -17.10 -15.88 -4.45
C ALA A 217 -18.19 -14.80 -4.38
N ASN A 218 -18.78 -14.58 -3.20
CA ASN A 218 -19.81 -13.57 -2.99
C ASN A 218 -19.26 -12.13 -3.11
N GLU A 219 -18.03 -11.88 -2.65
CA GLU A 219 -17.40 -10.57 -2.74
C GLU A 219 -16.86 -10.26 -4.14
N LEU A 220 -16.31 -11.24 -4.85
CA LEU A 220 -15.94 -11.12 -6.25
C LEU A 220 -17.19 -10.83 -7.12
N LYS A 221 -18.31 -11.50 -6.86
CA LYS A 221 -19.61 -11.19 -7.51
C LYS A 221 -20.13 -9.79 -7.18
N LYS A 222 -19.76 -9.21 -6.03
CA LYS A 222 -20.08 -7.83 -5.66
C LYS A 222 -19.18 -6.82 -6.38
N ALA A 223 -17.88 -7.13 -6.50
CA ALA A 223 -16.92 -6.33 -7.26
C ALA A 223 -17.23 -6.35 -8.77
N THR A 224 -17.68 -7.49 -9.31
CA THR A 224 -18.20 -7.67 -10.69
C THR A 224 -19.11 -6.51 -11.13
N SER A 225 -20.08 -6.13 -10.29
CA SER A 225 -21.02 -5.04 -10.59
C SER A 225 -20.36 -3.65 -10.66
N ALA A 226 -19.25 -3.42 -9.94
CA ALA A 226 -18.48 -2.19 -10.05
C ALA A 226 -17.73 -2.14 -11.40
N PHE A 227 -17.02 -3.22 -11.76
CA PHE A 227 -16.26 -3.30 -13.01
C PHE A 227 -17.11 -3.13 -14.28
N PHE A 228 -18.34 -3.66 -14.28
CA PHE A 228 -19.31 -3.43 -15.35
C PHE A 228 -19.83 -1.99 -15.43
N THR A 229 -19.68 -1.20 -14.37
CA THR A 229 -20.17 0.20 -14.31
C THR A 229 -19.06 1.21 -14.59
N ASP A 230 -17.83 0.94 -14.14
CA ASP A 230 -16.61 1.69 -14.48
C ASP A 230 -15.39 0.76 -14.44
N PRO A 231 -14.83 0.35 -15.59
CA PRO A 231 -13.64 -0.50 -15.64
C PRO A 231 -12.34 0.25 -15.31
N GLU A 232 -12.37 1.59 -15.18
CA GLU A 232 -11.19 2.40 -14.84
C GLU A 232 -11.08 2.68 -13.32
N ASP A 233 -12.10 2.33 -12.52
CA ASP A 233 -12.02 2.42 -11.06
C ASP A 233 -11.08 1.35 -10.47
N GLN A 234 -9.83 1.74 -10.22
CA GLN A 234 -8.85 0.95 -9.46
C GLN A 234 -9.36 0.44 -8.09
N SER A 235 -10.43 1.01 -7.51
CA SER A 235 -10.85 0.69 -6.14
C SER A 235 -11.42 -0.71 -6.00
N ALA A 236 -12.33 -1.10 -6.89
CA ALA A 236 -12.79 -2.48 -6.96
C ALA A 236 -11.65 -3.43 -7.38
N TRP A 237 -10.72 -2.99 -8.24
CA TRP A 237 -9.64 -3.84 -8.77
C TRP A 237 -8.64 -4.26 -7.68
N VAL A 238 -8.19 -3.30 -6.89
CA VAL A 238 -7.32 -3.55 -5.72
C VAL A 238 -8.02 -4.44 -4.70
N TYR A 239 -9.34 -4.31 -4.53
CA TYR A 239 -10.13 -5.18 -3.67
C TYR A 239 -10.22 -6.62 -4.18
N SER A 240 -10.46 -6.84 -5.48
CA SER A 240 -10.46 -8.18 -6.08
C SER A 240 -9.09 -8.84 -6.05
N ARG A 241 -8.00 -8.10 -6.24
CA ARG A 241 -6.64 -8.62 -6.02
C ARG A 241 -6.45 -9.08 -4.57
N TRP A 242 -6.85 -8.26 -3.60
CA TRP A 242 -6.79 -8.64 -2.18
C TRP A 242 -7.62 -9.90 -1.87
N LEU A 243 -8.79 -10.07 -2.48
CA LEU A 243 -9.60 -11.29 -2.31
C LEU A 243 -8.86 -12.57 -2.79
N PHE A 244 -8.05 -12.48 -3.85
CA PHE A 244 -7.21 -13.61 -4.28
C PHE A 244 -6.07 -13.91 -3.29
N GLU A 245 -5.44 -12.88 -2.73
CA GLU A 245 -4.37 -13.01 -1.73
C GLU A 245 -4.86 -13.61 -0.39
N MET A 246 -6.18 -13.66 -0.15
CA MET A 246 -6.81 -14.11 1.11
C MET A 246 -7.37 -15.54 1.11
N GLY A 247 -7.35 -16.25 -0.02
CA GLY A 247 -7.99 -17.55 -0.18
C GLY A 247 -7.25 -18.72 0.46
N SER A 248 -7.99 -19.58 1.18
CA SER A 248 -7.47 -20.85 1.71
C SER A 248 -6.96 -21.75 0.59
N ASN A 249 -5.63 -21.96 0.52
CA ASN A 249 -4.95 -22.87 -0.42
C ASN A 249 -5.32 -22.68 -1.91
N LYS A 250 -5.84 -21.49 -2.27
CA LYS A 250 -6.28 -21.08 -3.62
C LYS A 250 -7.29 -22.03 -4.29
N GLU A 251 -8.07 -22.81 -3.52
CA GLU A 251 -8.93 -23.87 -4.10
C GLU A 251 -10.02 -23.33 -5.04
N PHE A 252 -10.63 -22.18 -4.71
CA PHE A 252 -11.57 -21.44 -5.57
C PHE A 252 -11.04 -21.11 -6.97
N LEU A 253 -9.72 -20.91 -7.12
CA LEU A 253 -9.10 -20.54 -8.40
C LEU A 253 -8.87 -21.77 -9.31
N ARG A 254 -8.87 -22.99 -8.76
CA ARG A 254 -8.60 -24.21 -9.53
C ARG A 254 -9.70 -24.50 -10.55
N SER A 255 -9.30 -25.06 -11.68
CA SER A 255 -10.18 -25.38 -12.82
C SER A 255 -11.24 -26.45 -12.49
N ASP A 256 -10.98 -27.31 -11.49
CA ASP A 256 -11.84 -28.39 -11.01
C ASP A 256 -12.84 -27.98 -9.91
N SER A 257 -12.78 -26.75 -9.41
CA SER A 257 -13.73 -26.25 -8.40
C SER A 257 -15.18 -26.24 -8.91
N ASP A 258 -16.12 -26.83 -8.18
CA ASP A 258 -17.57 -26.77 -8.47
C ASP A 258 -18.15 -25.34 -8.46
N SER A 259 -17.38 -24.36 -8.00
CA SER A 259 -17.78 -22.94 -8.02
C SER A 259 -18.04 -22.47 -9.46
N PRO A 260 -19.22 -21.86 -9.75
CA PRO A 260 -19.52 -21.35 -11.09
C PRO A 260 -18.57 -20.20 -11.44
N ALA A 261 -18.09 -20.17 -12.68
CA ALA A 261 -17.21 -19.10 -13.13
C ALA A 261 -17.97 -17.77 -13.28
N VAL A 262 -17.41 -16.69 -12.74
CA VAL A 262 -18.01 -15.36 -12.75
C VAL A 262 -17.12 -14.42 -13.57
N PRO A 263 -17.66 -13.59 -14.49
CA PRO A 263 -16.87 -12.53 -15.11
C PRO A 263 -16.46 -11.51 -14.06
N LEU A 264 -15.17 -11.47 -13.74
CA LEU A 264 -14.58 -10.44 -12.90
C LEU A 264 -14.39 -9.13 -13.66
N SER A 265 -14.29 -9.15 -14.99
CA SER A 265 -14.45 -7.93 -15.77
C SER A 265 -14.81 -8.17 -17.21
N VAL A 266 -15.44 -7.17 -17.81
CA VAL A 266 -15.69 -7.05 -19.23
C VAL A 266 -15.43 -5.58 -19.60
N SER A 267 -14.99 -5.31 -20.81
CA SER A 267 -14.41 -4.02 -21.18
C SER A 267 -14.55 -3.74 -22.67
N PHE A 268 -14.47 -2.45 -23.09
CA PHE A 268 -14.75 -2.04 -24.50
C PHE A 268 -13.69 -1.09 -25.18
N HIS A 269 -12.99 -1.54 -26.25
CA HIS A 269 -11.79 -0.95 -26.96
C HIS A 269 -11.59 -1.43 -28.45
N GLY A 270 -12.44 -1.08 -29.41
CA GLY A 270 -12.20 -1.42 -30.84
C GLY A 270 -12.52 -2.89 -31.22
N ASN A 271 -11.52 -3.70 -31.60
CA ASN A 271 -11.71 -5.04 -32.19
C ASN A 271 -11.26 -6.26 -31.33
N ASN A 272 -10.43 -6.10 -30.27
CA ASN A 272 -9.89 -7.22 -29.47
C ASN A 272 -10.31 -7.22 -27.99
N THR A 273 -10.93 -8.29 -27.49
CA THR A 273 -11.49 -8.36 -26.11
C THR A 273 -10.85 -9.34 -25.16
N THR A 274 -10.79 -8.89 -23.90
CA THR A 274 -10.54 -9.69 -22.70
C THR A 274 -11.79 -9.65 -21.81
N VAL A 275 -12.32 -10.81 -21.45
CA VAL A 275 -13.11 -10.98 -20.23
C VAL A 275 -12.17 -11.58 -19.20
N VAL A 276 -12.07 -10.98 -18.01
CA VAL A 276 -11.44 -11.64 -16.87
C VAL A 276 -12.51 -12.53 -16.24
N MET A 277 -12.25 -13.82 -16.08
CA MET A 277 -13.12 -14.76 -15.37
C MET A 277 -12.48 -15.13 -14.02
N SER A 278 -13.31 -15.55 -13.07
CA SER A 278 -12.87 -15.97 -11.73
C SER A 278 -12.10 -17.29 -11.70
N LYS A 279 -12.19 -18.06 -12.79
CA LYS A 279 -11.40 -19.26 -13.10
C LYS A 279 -11.40 -19.47 -14.63
N PRO A 280 -10.56 -20.36 -15.21
CA PRO A 280 -10.55 -20.63 -16.65
C PRO A 280 -11.92 -21.09 -17.18
N CYS A 281 -12.30 -20.66 -18.39
CA CYS A 281 -13.62 -20.87 -19.00
C CYS A 281 -13.52 -21.33 -20.45
N THR A 282 -14.62 -21.84 -21.02
CA THR A 282 -14.68 -22.25 -22.44
C THR A 282 -14.96 -21.06 -23.37
N LEU A 283 -14.47 -21.16 -24.61
CA LEU A 283 -14.64 -20.10 -25.62
C LEU A 283 -16.10 -19.72 -25.86
N ASN A 284 -17.04 -20.67 -25.78
CA ASN A 284 -18.46 -20.43 -26.01
C ASN A 284 -19.12 -19.59 -24.91
N GLU A 285 -18.69 -19.74 -23.66
CA GLU A 285 -19.16 -18.92 -22.53
C GLU A 285 -18.62 -17.49 -22.67
N VAL A 286 -17.32 -17.37 -22.95
CA VAL A 286 -16.61 -16.09 -23.10
C VAL A 286 -17.18 -15.28 -24.28
N LEU A 287 -17.43 -15.90 -25.44
CA LEU A 287 -17.97 -15.24 -26.63
C LEU A 287 -19.31 -14.52 -26.43
N SER A 288 -20.08 -14.86 -25.38
CA SER A 288 -21.35 -14.20 -25.07
C SER A 288 -21.21 -12.80 -24.46
N LEU A 289 -19.98 -12.33 -24.15
CA LEU A 289 -19.72 -11.14 -23.33
C LEU A 289 -18.84 -10.04 -23.97
N LEU A 290 -18.24 -10.22 -25.16
CA LEU A 290 -17.03 -9.47 -25.59
C LEU A 290 -17.21 -8.27 -26.56
N VAL A 291 -16.76 -7.02 -26.26
CA VAL A 291 -16.21 -6.03 -27.27
C VAL A 291 -15.14 -4.98 -26.75
N CYS A 292 -14.03 -5.41 -26.11
CA CYS A 292 -12.60 -4.93 -26.21
C CYS A 292 -11.77 -4.29 -25.00
N SER A 293 -10.47 -4.57 -24.70
CA SER A 293 -9.89 -4.41 -23.29
C SER A 293 -8.79 -3.34 -22.88
N PRO A 294 -8.85 -2.67 -21.68
CA PRO A 294 -7.91 -1.70 -21.03
C PRO A 294 -6.85 -2.28 -20.03
N GLU A 295 -6.06 -1.39 -19.39
CA GLU A 295 -4.94 -1.73 -18.48
C GLU A 295 -5.29 -2.66 -17.31
N TRP A 296 -6.24 -2.29 -16.43
CA TRP A 296 -6.55 -3.09 -15.24
C TRP A 296 -7.16 -4.45 -15.58
N ALA A 297 -7.97 -4.53 -16.64
CA ALA A 297 -8.55 -5.78 -17.11
C ALA A 297 -7.49 -6.72 -17.68
N ARG A 298 -6.54 -6.22 -18.49
CA ARG A 298 -5.42 -7.06 -18.95
C ARG A 298 -4.51 -7.49 -17.80
N TYR A 299 -4.23 -6.61 -16.84
CA TYR A 299 -3.44 -6.96 -15.66
C TYR A 299 -4.09 -8.06 -14.81
N MET A 300 -5.37 -7.93 -14.49
CA MET A 300 -6.09 -8.93 -13.70
C MET A 300 -6.32 -10.24 -14.46
N TYR A 301 -6.49 -10.21 -15.79
CA TYR A 301 -6.47 -11.42 -16.62
C TYR A 301 -5.15 -12.17 -16.46
N THR A 302 -4.04 -11.43 -16.55
CA THR A 302 -2.69 -11.98 -16.44
C THR A 302 -2.44 -12.60 -15.07
N LEU A 303 -2.90 -11.97 -13.98
CA LEU A 303 -2.84 -12.56 -12.64
C LEU A 303 -3.67 -13.84 -12.53
N CYS A 304 -4.88 -13.89 -13.10
CA CYS A 304 -5.67 -15.13 -13.15
C CYS A 304 -4.95 -16.25 -13.93
N LEU A 305 -4.25 -15.94 -15.03
CA LEU A 305 -3.47 -16.94 -15.77
C LEU A 305 -2.29 -17.46 -14.95
N ILE A 306 -1.49 -16.57 -14.34
CA ILE A 306 -0.36 -16.92 -13.45
C ILE A 306 -0.83 -17.84 -12.31
N GLU A 307 -1.99 -17.55 -11.72
CA GLU A 307 -2.49 -18.28 -10.54
C GLU A 307 -3.23 -19.58 -10.85
N THR A 308 -3.66 -19.80 -12.09
CA THR A 308 -4.49 -20.98 -12.45
C THR A 308 -3.85 -21.92 -13.47
N ARG A 309 -3.02 -21.38 -14.37
CA ARG A 309 -2.41 -22.11 -15.50
C ARG A 309 -1.06 -21.51 -15.92
N PRO A 310 -0.09 -21.35 -14.99
CA PRO A 310 1.18 -20.68 -15.30
C PRO A 310 1.92 -21.34 -16.46
N ASP A 311 1.94 -22.67 -16.51
CA ASP A 311 2.70 -23.41 -17.54
C ASP A 311 1.96 -23.48 -18.88
N GLU A 312 0.66 -23.82 -18.90
CA GLU A 312 -0.15 -23.88 -20.14
C GLU A 312 -0.24 -22.52 -20.84
N CYS A 313 -0.36 -21.43 -20.07
CA CYS A 313 -0.60 -20.08 -20.58
C CYS A 313 0.64 -19.18 -20.55
N HIS A 314 1.84 -19.75 -20.37
CA HIS A 314 3.08 -19.00 -20.17
C HIS A 314 3.34 -17.92 -21.23
N GLU A 315 3.27 -18.27 -22.52
CA GLU A 315 3.49 -17.36 -23.65
C GLU A 315 2.45 -16.21 -23.68
N GLU A 316 1.21 -16.50 -23.25
CA GLU A 316 0.15 -15.49 -23.14
C GLU A 316 0.34 -14.58 -21.92
N ILE A 317 0.84 -15.10 -20.80
CA ILE A 317 1.22 -14.31 -19.63
C ILE A 317 2.33 -13.33 -20.00
N LEU A 318 3.44 -13.80 -20.59
CA LEU A 318 4.55 -12.93 -20.98
C LEU A 318 4.12 -11.86 -21.98
N LYS A 319 3.33 -12.23 -23.00
CA LYS A 319 2.78 -11.29 -23.99
C LYS A 319 1.89 -10.22 -23.34
N ASN A 320 1.02 -10.60 -22.39
CA ASN A 320 0.17 -9.62 -21.72
C ASN A 320 0.98 -8.68 -20.82
N LEU A 321 2.03 -9.17 -20.15
CA LEU A 321 2.95 -8.35 -19.34
C LEU A 321 3.78 -7.40 -20.20
N ASP A 322 4.25 -7.83 -21.37
CA ASP A 322 4.93 -6.94 -22.32
C ASP A 322 3.99 -5.81 -22.78
N MET A 323 2.79 -6.13 -23.27
CA MET A 323 1.84 -5.09 -23.71
C MET A 323 1.43 -4.13 -22.59
N LEU A 324 1.44 -4.58 -21.32
CA LEU A 324 1.27 -3.70 -20.16
C LEU A 324 2.49 -2.79 -19.94
N ALA A 325 3.71 -3.30 -20.12
CA ALA A 325 4.96 -2.57 -19.99
C ALA A 325 5.26 -1.59 -21.15
N THR A 326 4.82 -1.90 -22.37
CA THR A 326 5.21 -1.20 -23.61
C THR A 326 4.11 -0.30 -24.18
N GLU A 327 2.83 -0.69 -24.06
CA GLU A 327 1.70 0.04 -24.67
C GLU A 327 0.76 0.67 -23.63
N LEU A 328 0.22 -0.14 -22.70
CA LEU A 328 -0.91 0.29 -21.87
C LEU A 328 -0.50 1.12 -20.64
N ASP A 329 0.46 0.65 -19.85
CA ASP A 329 0.87 1.28 -18.60
C ASP A 329 2.40 1.30 -18.44
N VAL A 330 3.02 2.01 -19.38
CA VAL A 330 4.46 2.29 -19.43
C VAL A 330 4.99 2.95 -18.14
N ARG A 331 4.10 3.52 -17.30
CA ARG A 331 4.48 4.11 -15.99
C ARG A 331 4.78 3.07 -14.92
N ARG A 332 4.17 1.88 -14.99
CA ARG A 332 4.38 0.77 -14.05
C ARG A 332 5.18 -0.38 -14.67
N LYS A 333 5.78 -0.18 -15.85
CA LYS A 333 6.53 -1.18 -16.64
C LYS A 333 7.49 -2.08 -15.87
N GLU A 334 8.19 -1.56 -14.86
CA GLU A 334 9.13 -2.34 -14.04
C GLU A 334 8.42 -3.42 -13.19
N ILE A 335 7.16 -3.19 -12.80
CA ILE A 335 6.33 -4.19 -12.09
C ILE A 335 5.98 -5.34 -13.02
N TYR A 336 5.62 -5.04 -14.27
CA TYR A 336 5.30 -6.07 -15.27
C TYR A 336 6.55 -6.85 -15.72
N LYS A 337 7.69 -6.16 -15.89
CA LYS A 337 9.00 -6.79 -16.12
C LYS A 337 9.45 -7.71 -14.98
N LYS A 338 9.21 -7.32 -13.72
CA LYS A 338 9.40 -8.18 -12.55
C LYS A 338 8.52 -9.43 -12.58
N LEU A 339 7.22 -9.27 -12.83
CA LEU A 339 6.29 -10.40 -12.94
C LEU A 339 6.65 -11.35 -14.09
N ALA A 340 7.16 -10.82 -15.22
CA ALA A 340 7.60 -11.62 -16.35
C ALA A 340 8.85 -12.44 -15.99
N SER A 341 9.85 -11.79 -15.39
CA SER A 341 11.07 -12.45 -14.92
C SER A 341 10.76 -13.57 -13.90
N ARG A 342 9.81 -13.33 -12.99
CA ARG A 342 9.33 -14.31 -12.01
C ARG A 342 8.55 -15.46 -12.65
N GLN A 343 7.75 -15.19 -13.67
CA GLN A 343 7.04 -16.23 -14.44
C GLN A 343 8.01 -17.15 -15.21
N ILE A 344 9.11 -16.59 -15.73
CA ILE A 344 10.19 -17.34 -16.38
C ILE A 344 10.96 -18.19 -15.36
N LEU A 345 11.36 -17.60 -14.22
CA LEU A 345 11.98 -18.33 -13.11
C LEU A 345 11.13 -19.53 -12.66
N ASN A 346 9.82 -19.33 -12.43
CA ASN A 346 8.90 -20.40 -12.04
C ASN A 346 8.88 -21.52 -13.09
N ARG A 347 8.75 -21.18 -14.38
CA ARG A 347 8.76 -22.19 -15.47
C ARG A 347 10.05 -23.00 -15.50
N ILE A 348 11.21 -22.36 -15.37
CA ILE A 348 12.52 -23.05 -15.38
C ILE A 348 12.70 -23.96 -14.15
N LEU A 349 12.06 -23.63 -13.02
CA LEU A 349 12.04 -24.48 -11.83
C LEU A 349 11.10 -25.69 -11.96
N CYS A 350 9.99 -25.55 -12.71
CA CYS A 350 9.05 -26.62 -13.05
C CYS A 350 9.55 -27.53 -14.18
N GLU A 351 10.19 -26.97 -15.20
CA GLU A 351 10.77 -27.73 -16.32
C GLU A 351 12.01 -28.53 -15.84
N GLY A 352 12.26 -29.67 -16.50
CA GLY A 352 13.23 -30.63 -15.99
C GLY A 352 13.67 -31.70 -16.99
N THR A 353 14.97 -31.93 -17.08
CA THR A 353 15.52 -33.03 -17.88
C THR A 353 15.32 -34.37 -17.16
N ARG A 354 14.74 -35.36 -17.86
CA ARG A 354 14.45 -36.74 -17.37
C ARG A 354 13.23 -36.88 -16.45
N HIS A 355 12.21 -36.04 -16.60
CA HIS A 355 10.90 -36.13 -15.93
C HIS A 355 10.85 -35.77 -14.43
N THR A 356 11.93 -35.25 -13.84
CA THR A 356 11.89 -34.58 -12.52
C THR A 356 12.15 -33.08 -12.68
N PRO A 357 11.29 -32.20 -12.11
CA PRO A 357 11.50 -30.74 -12.09
C PRO A 357 12.86 -30.33 -11.52
N LEU A 358 13.39 -29.19 -11.96
CA LEU A 358 14.63 -28.64 -11.40
C LEU A 358 14.49 -28.31 -9.90
N LEU A 359 13.31 -27.86 -9.45
CA LEU A 359 13.07 -27.55 -8.04
C LEU A 359 13.19 -28.79 -7.13
N GLU A 360 12.62 -29.93 -7.53
CA GLU A 360 12.73 -31.18 -6.77
C GLU A 360 14.21 -31.60 -6.65
N ARG A 361 14.95 -31.53 -7.75
CA ARG A 361 16.39 -31.85 -7.78
C ARG A 361 17.25 -30.90 -6.93
N LEU A 362 16.87 -29.63 -6.82
CA LEU A 362 17.50 -28.67 -5.90
C LEU A 362 17.17 -28.96 -4.43
N MET A 363 15.96 -29.46 -4.14
CA MET A 363 15.53 -29.80 -2.78
C MET A 363 16.12 -31.12 -2.28
N ASP A 364 16.24 -32.13 -3.15
CA ASP A 364 16.84 -33.43 -2.83
C ASP A 364 18.38 -33.39 -2.78
N GLY A 365 19.01 -32.30 -3.25
CA GLY A 365 20.48 -32.14 -3.30
C GLY A 365 21.13 -32.82 -4.51
N ASP A 366 20.33 -33.20 -5.50
CA ASP A 366 20.72 -33.81 -6.78
C ASP A 366 21.46 -32.82 -7.72
N THR A 367 21.35 -31.52 -7.41
CA THR A 367 22.10 -30.41 -8.02
C THR A 367 22.13 -29.21 -7.06
N ASP A 368 23.15 -28.37 -7.16
CA ASP A 368 23.19 -27.02 -6.55
C ASP A 368 23.41 -25.90 -7.60
N GLU A 369 23.22 -26.23 -8.88
CA GLU A 369 23.30 -25.32 -10.02
C GLU A 369 21.91 -24.88 -10.51
N LEU A 370 21.78 -23.57 -10.73
CA LEU A 370 20.66 -22.91 -11.42
C LEU A 370 21.21 -22.08 -12.60
N SER A 371 20.71 -22.34 -13.81
CA SER A 371 21.18 -21.69 -15.04
C SER A 371 20.00 -21.15 -15.84
N ILE A 372 19.91 -19.83 -15.98
CA ILE A 372 18.83 -19.07 -16.61
C ILE A 372 19.46 -18.12 -17.64
N ARG A 373 19.64 -18.55 -18.90
CA ARG A 373 20.48 -17.84 -19.88
C ARG A 373 19.72 -17.44 -21.14
N ASN A 374 19.88 -16.20 -21.59
CA ASN A 374 19.22 -15.65 -22.78
C ASN A 374 17.68 -15.56 -22.69
N GLU A 375 17.16 -15.47 -21.47
CA GLU A 375 15.72 -15.47 -21.15
C GLU A 375 15.15 -14.06 -20.89
N ALA A 376 15.94 -13.01 -21.16
CA ALA A 376 15.59 -11.60 -20.99
C ALA A 376 15.11 -11.19 -19.57
N LEU A 377 15.55 -11.88 -18.51
CA LEU A 377 15.20 -11.48 -17.13
C LEU A 377 15.74 -10.09 -16.82
N SER A 378 14.89 -9.23 -16.28
CA SER A 378 15.23 -7.88 -15.82
C SER A 378 15.23 -7.76 -14.29
N SER A 379 14.90 -8.84 -13.59
CA SER A 379 14.88 -8.97 -12.14
C SER A 379 15.07 -10.45 -11.73
N LEU A 380 15.56 -10.69 -10.51
CA LEU A 380 15.69 -12.02 -9.90
C LEU A 380 14.72 -12.22 -8.72
N ASP A 381 13.61 -11.48 -8.73
CA ASP A 381 12.50 -11.58 -7.77
C ASP A 381 11.93 -13.02 -7.70
N GLY A 382 12.03 -13.66 -6.53
CA GLY A 382 11.69 -15.07 -6.32
C GLY A 382 12.91 -15.99 -6.10
N VAL A 383 14.12 -15.59 -6.51
CA VAL A 383 15.35 -16.40 -6.30
C VAL A 383 15.69 -16.52 -4.80
N GLU A 384 15.24 -15.59 -3.96
CA GLU A 384 15.37 -15.67 -2.49
C GLU A 384 14.65 -16.89 -1.88
N LEU A 385 13.68 -17.48 -2.58
CA LEU A 385 13.00 -18.71 -2.15
C LEU A 385 13.90 -19.96 -2.27
N LEU A 386 14.99 -19.87 -3.05
CA LEU A 386 16.00 -20.92 -3.22
C LEU A 386 17.22 -20.72 -2.29
N ALA A 387 17.12 -19.76 -1.36
CA ALA A 387 18.20 -19.42 -0.44
C ALA A 387 18.66 -20.64 0.38
N GLY A 388 19.89 -21.05 0.13
CA GLY A 388 20.53 -22.19 0.80
C GLY A 388 20.70 -23.43 -0.09
N LEU A 389 19.87 -23.59 -1.12
CA LEU A 389 19.93 -24.70 -2.07
C LEU A 389 20.96 -24.44 -3.17
N VAL A 390 20.90 -23.26 -3.82
CA VAL A 390 21.76 -22.90 -4.96
C VAL A 390 23.13 -22.43 -4.48
N LYS A 391 24.20 -23.02 -5.04
CA LYS A 391 25.60 -22.58 -4.89
C LYS A 391 26.22 -22.07 -6.19
N HIS A 392 25.73 -22.53 -7.34
CA HIS A 392 26.18 -22.11 -8.67
C HIS A 392 25.00 -21.43 -9.39
N LEU A 393 25.13 -20.15 -9.72
CA LEU A 393 24.12 -19.38 -10.43
C LEU A 393 24.69 -18.81 -11.72
N ASP A 394 24.10 -19.15 -12.86
CA ASP A 394 24.39 -18.53 -14.15
C ASP A 394 23.15 -17.81 -14.69
N VAL A 395 23.25 -16.49 -14.85
CA VAL A 395 22.20 -15.59 -15.34
C VAL A 395 22.69 -14.79 -16.56
N SER A 396 23.57 -15.39 -17.38
CA SER A 396 24.19 -14.70 -18.52
C SER A 396 23.22 -14.40 -19.67
N GLY A 397 23.41 -13.28 -20.36
CA GLY A 397 22.59 -12.88 -21.51
C GLY A 397 21.18 -12.38 -21.14
N ASN A 398 21.05 -11.68 -20.01
CA ASN A 398 19.77 -11.15 -19.53
C ASN A 398 19.79 -9.61 -19.45
N GLU A 399 18.68 -9.00 -19.02
CA GLU A 399 18.53 -7.54 -18.88
C GLU A 399 18.86 -7.02 -17.46
N LEU A 400 19.58 -7.79 -16.62
CA LEU A 400 19.84 -7.40 -15.23
C LEU A 400 20.72 -6.15 -15.17
N SER A 401 20.24 -5.11 -14.49
CA SER A 401 20.98 -3.85 -14.29
C SER A 401 21.79 -3.81 -12.98
N SER A 402 21.56 -4.76 -12.07
CA SER A 402 22.13 -4.83 -10.73
C SER A 402 22.15 -6.27 -10.22
N LEU A 403 23.09 -6.60 -9.33
CA LEU A 403 23.14 -7.86 -8.58
C LEU A 403 22.43 -7.80 -7.20
N SER A 404 21.78 -6.68 -6.87
CA SER A 404 21.18 -6.42 -5.56
C SER A 404 20.06 -7.38 -5.15
N GLU A 405 19.52 -8.16 -6.09
CA GLU A 405 18.45 -9.14 -5.86
C GLU A 405 18.98 -10.57 -5.66
N VAL A 406 20.31 -10.79 -5.74
CA VAL A 406 20.94 -12.10 -5.49
C VAL A 406 21.04 -12.36 -3.98
N LEU A 407 19.92 -12.76 -3.38
CA LEU A 407 19.78 -13.04 -1.94
C LEU A 407 20.08 -14.52 -1.60
N LEU A 408 21.18 -15.06 -2.14
CA LEU A 408 21.58 -16.46 -1.98
C LEU A 408 22.80 -16.58 -1.03
N PRO A 409 22.61 -16.90 0.27
CA PRO A 409 23.70 -16.87 1.27
C PRO A 409 24.74 -17.99 1.09
N ASN A 410 24.37 -19.10 0.43
CA ASN A 410 25.27 -20.22 0.14
C ASN A 410 25.95 -20.12 -1.24
N LEU A 411 25.80 -19.00 -1.96
CA LEU A 411 26.31 -18.87 -3.32
C LEU A 411 27.84 -18.82 -3.34
N GLU A 412 28.46 -19.77 -4.04
CA GLU A 412 29.90 -19.88 -4.22
C GLU A 412 30.36 -19.37 -5.60
N TYR A 413 29.51 -19.51 -6.63
CA TYR A 413 29.81 -19.15 -8.01
C TYR A 413 28.66 -18.35 -8.63
N LEU A 414 28.96 -17.17 -9.18
CA LEU A 414 28.00 -16.32 -9.89
C LEU A 414 28.54 -15.91 -11.26
N THR A 415 27.84 -16.31 -12.32
CA THR A 415 28.06 -15.83 -13.68
C THR A 415 26.89 -14.96 -14.09
N ALA A 416 27.15 -13.69 -14.41
CA ALA A 416 26.14 -12.74 -14.89
C ALA A 416 26.73 -11.94 -16.07
N ASN A 417 27.29 -12.66 -17.04
CA ASN A 417 27.88 -12.08 -18.25
C ASN A 417 26.80 -11.49 -19.16
N GLU A 418 27.16 -10.62 -20.10
CA GLU A 418 26.26 -10.12 -21.15
C GLU A 418 24.97 -9.47 -20.58
N ASN A 419 25.10 -8.79 -19.44
CA ASN A 419 24.03 -8.07 -18.76
C ASN A 419 24.34 -6.56 -18.68
N PRO A 420 23.33 -5.65 -18.68
CA PRO A 420 23.52 -4.19 -18.64
C PRO A 420 23.98 -3.63 -17.26
N ILE A 421 24.76 -4.40 -16.49
CA ILE A 421 25.29 -4.04 -15.17
C ILE A 421 26.38 -2.96 -15.33
N LYS A 422 26.20 -1.81 -14.67
CA LYS A 422 27.14 -0.67 -14.71
C LYS A 422 27.99 -0.53 -13.45
N GLU A 423 27.45 -0.97 -12.33
CA GLU A 423 28.12 -0.99 -11.03
C GLU A 423 27.62 -2.17 -10.21
N VAL A 424 28.45 -2.64 -9.28
CA VAL A 424 28.09 -3.62 -8.27
C VAL A 424 28.02 -2.89 -6.93
N SER A 425 26.81 -2.74 -6.40
CA SER A 425 26.59 -2.20 -5.06
C SER A 425 27.20 -3.13 -4.00
N PRO A 426 27.80 -2.60 -2.91
CA PRO A 426 28.18 -3.42 -1.77
C PRO A 426 26.93 -4.09 -1.15
N THR A 427 26.81 -5.39 -1.34
CA THR A 427 25.69 -6.21 -0.86
C THR A 427 26.14 -7.08 0.32
N GLU A 428 25.43 -7.00 1.43
CA GLU A 428 25.79 -7.66 2.71
C GLU A 428 25.55 -9.19 2.69
N THR A 429 25.25 -9.78 1.53
CA THR A 429 24.70 -11.14 1.37
C THR A 429 25.64 -12.16 0.71
N LEU A 430 26.60 -11.71 -0.12
CA LEU A 430 27.44 -12.59 -0.95
C LEU A 430 28.76 -13.02 -0.28
N SER A 431 28.72 -13.23 1.05
CA SER A 431 29.91 -13.48 1.88
C SER A 431 30.67 -14.78 1.55
N ASN A 432 30.01 -15.77 0.97
CA ASN A 432 30.58 -17.07 0.59
C ASN A 432 31.03 -17.14 -0.88
N LEU A 433 30.87 -16.06 -1.66
CA LEU A 433 31.14 -16.05 -3.10
C LEU A 433 32.65 -16.15 -3.38
N LYS A 434 33.07 -17.19 -4.11
CA LYS A 434 34.45 -17.49 -4.49
C LYS A 434 34.78 -17.04 -5.91
N PHE A 435 33.79 -17.09 -6.80
CA PHE A 435 33.92 -16.72 -8.21
C PHE A 435 32.79 -15.79 -8.63
N LEU A 436 33.16 -14.64 -9.21
CA LEU A 436 32.24 -13.71 -9.86
C LEU A 436 32.66 -13.48 -11.32
N SER A 437 31.72 -13.58 -12.25
CA SER A 437 31.93 -13.33 -13.68
C SER A 437 30.93 -12.30 -14.21
N LEU A 438 31.47 -11.21 -14.74
CA LEU A 438 30.77 -10.06 -15.33
C LEU A 438 31.41 -9.67 -16.68
N GLY A 439 31.64 -10.67 -17.53
CA GLY A 439 32.10 -10.48 -18.91
C GLY A 439 31.05 -9.76 -19.77
N ALA A 440 31.48 -8.92 -20.71
CA ALA A 440 30.63 -8.13 -21.60
C ALA A 440 29.62 -7.18 -20.92
N CYS A 441 29.77 -6.90 -19.61
CA CYS A 441 28.95 -5.94 -18.86
C CYS A 441 29.41 -4.48 -19.05
N GLN A 442 28.57 -3.52 -18.67
CA GLN A 442 28.79 -2.08 -18.87
C GLN A 442 29.70 -1.43 -17.79
N LEU A 443 30.75 -2.15 -17.37
CA LEU A 443 31.65 -1.74 -16.28
C LEU A 443 32.76 -0.78 -16.78
N GLU A 444 32.67 0.50 -16.41
CA GLU A 444 33.58 1.53 -16.91
C GLU A 444 34.78 1.87 -16.01
N GLN A 445 34.62 1.82 -14.69
CA GLN A 445 35.57 2.39 -13.72
C GLN A 445 35.87 1.41 -12.56
N PRO A 446 37.07 1.41 -11.96
CA PRO A 446 37.36 0.59 -10.79
C PRO A 446 36.42 0.91 -9.61
N SER A 447 35.99 2.17 -9.46
CA SER A 447 35.00 2.60 -8.48
C SER A 447 33.64 1.89 -8.61
N SER A 448 33.29 1.40 -9.80
CA SER A 448 32.04 0.69 -10.07
C SER A 448 32.02 -0.74 -9.51
N VAL A 449 33.16 -1.31 -9.08
CA VAL A 449 33.22 -2.68 -8.54
C VAL A 449 34.06 -2.81 -7.27
N VAL A 450 35.20 -2.11 -7.16
CA VAL A 450 36.16 -2.27 -6.05
C VAL A 450 35.51 -2.14 -4.66
N PRO A 451 34.58 -1.21 -4.39
CA PRO A 451 33.92 -1.11 -3.09
C PRO A 451 33.14 -2.37 -2.69
N ALA A 452 32.48 -3.03 -3.64
CA ALA A 452 31.72 -4.26 -3.39
C ALA A 452 32.60 -5.50 -3.34
N LEU A 453 33.59 -5.62 -4.23
CA LEU A 453 34.53 -6.74 -4.21
C LEU A 453 35.36 -6.77 -2.91
N LYS A 454 35.66 -5.60 -2.31
CA LYS A 454 36.26 -5.50 -0.97
C LYS A 454 35.35 -5.96 0.17
N ALA A 455 34.04 -6.03 -0.04
CA ALA A 455 33.07 -6.51 0.93
C ALA A 455 32.79 -8.03 0.80
N MET A 456 33.39 -8.72 -0.18
CA MET A 456 33.24 -10.17 -0.41
C MET A 456 34.46 -10.92 0.15
N PRO A 457 34.46 -11.37 1.42
CA PRO A 457 35.66 -11.91 2.08
C PRO A 457 36.17 -13.24 1.51
N SER A 458 35.32 -13.99 0.81
CA SER A 458 35.66 -15.30 0.22
C SER A 458 36.10 -15.24 -1.26
N LEU A 459 36.16 -14.05 -1.87
CA LEU A 459 36.32 -13.92 -3.32
C LEU A 459 37.74 -14.27 -3.79
N GLU A 460 37.89 -15.42 -4.44
CA GLU A 460 39.15 -15.90 -5.02
C GLU A 460 39.41 -15.34 -6.42
N ARG A 461 38.35 -15.17 -7.22
CA ARG A 461 38.41 -14.98 -8.68
C ARG A 461 37.35 -13.99 -9.17
N PHE A 462 37.78 -13.04 -9.99
CA PHE A 462 36.89 -12.07 -10.65
C PHE A 462 37.18 -11.98 -12.16
N LEU A 463 36.17 -12.31 -12.97
CA LEU A 463 36.23 -12.28 -14.44
C LEU A 463 35.40 -11.11 -14.99
N TYR A 464 35.99 -10.32 -15.88
CA TYR A 464 35.39 -9.07 -16.41
C TYR A 464 35.87 -8.74 -17.84
N CYS A 465 36.13 -9.77 -18.65
CA CYS A 465 36.53 -9.61 -20.05
C CYS A 465 35.51 -8.80 -20.88
N GLU A 466 35.96 -8.22 -21.98
CA GLU A 466 35.11 -7.44 -22.91
C GLU A 466 34.43 -6.20 -22.31
N THR A 467 34.78 -5.83 -21.07
CA THR A 467 34.36 -4.59 -20.43
C THR A 467 35.44 -3.50 -20.56
N PRO A 468 35.08 -2.20 -20.59
CA PRO A 468 36.07 -1.10 -20.57
C PRO A 468 37.04 -1.16 -19.38
N LEU A 469 36.60 -1.76 -18.26
CA LEU A 469 37.39 -2.02 -17.06
C LEU A 469 38.67 -2.83 -17.31
N CYS A 470 38.74 -3.64 -18.37
CA CYS A 470 39.93 -4.39 -18.78
C CYS A 470 41.17 -3.49 -18.96
N GLN A 471 40.99 -2.25 -19.41
CA GLN A 471 42.08 -1.28 -19.60
C GLN A 471 42.69 -0.79 -18.27
N LYS A 472 42.03 -1.04 -17.13
CA LYS A 472 42.39 -0.54 -15.79
C LYS A 472 42.74 -1.67 -14.82
N THR A 473 43.07 -2.85 -15.34
CA THR A 473 43.46 -4.06 -14.59
C THR A 473 44.49 -3.78 -13.49
N GLU A 474 45.50 -2.92 -13.76
CA GLU A 474 46.51 -2.55 -12.77
C GLU A 474 45.97 -1.76 -11.57
N GLU A 475 44.98 -0.89 -11.77
CA GLU A 475 44.38 -0.10 -10.69
C GLU A 475 43.60 -1.00 -9.74
N ILE A 476 42.86 -1.95 -10.31
CA ILE A 476 42.08 -2.95 -9.57
C ILE A 476 43.03 -3.90 -8.80
N ALA A 477 44.14 -4.30 -9.41
CA ALA A 477 45.13 -5.19 -8.78
C ALA A 477 45.81 -4.56 -7.54
N ARG A 478 45.96 -3.23 -7.51
CA ARG A 478 46.48 -2.51 -6.34
C ARG A 478 45.47 -2.49 -5.18
N GLU A 479 44.18 -2.43 -5.50
CA GLU A 479 43.09 -2.37 -4.53
C GLU A 479 42.61 -3.75 -4.04
N LEU A 480 42.82 -4.81 -4.83
CA LEU A 480 42.37 -6.19 -4.57
C LEU A 480 43.50 -7.23 -4.74
N PRO A 481 44.61 -7.14 -3.99
CA PRO A 481 45.81 -7.96 -4.21
C PRO A 481 45.62 -9.47 -3.93
N SER A 482 44.53 -9.86 -3.26
CA SER A 482 44.19 -11.26 -2.97
C SER A 482 43.30 -11.92 -4.03
N VAL A 483 42.70 -11.15 -4.95
CA VAL A 483 41.72 -11.64 -5.92
C VAL A 483 42.39 -11.90 -7.27
N ARG A 484 42.24 -13.11 -7.81
CA ARG A 484 42.71 -13.43 -9.17
C ARG A 484 41.81 -12.75 -10.20
N LEU A 485 42.30 -11.66 -10.77
CA LEU A 485 41.67 -10.93 -11.86
C LEU A 485 41.81 -11.70 -13.20
N ILE A 486 40.72 -11.75 -13.97
CA ILE A 486 40.63 -12.48 -15.24
C ILE A 486 40.00 -11.56 -16.31
N PRO A 487 40.79 -10.76 -17.05
CA PRO A 487 40.29 -9.80 -18.04
C PRO A 487 40.11 -10.40 -19.46
N TYR A 488 40.12 -11.73 -19.61
CA TYR A 488 39.95 -12.46 -20.88
C TYR A 488 39.25 -13.81 -20.63
N TYR A 489 38.52 -14.35 -21.62
CA TYR A 489 38.02 -15.73 -21.54
C TYR A 489 39.19 -16.73 -21.53
N LEU A 490 39.03 -17.82 -20.76
CA LEU A 490 40.02 -18.89 -20.56
C LEU A 490 39.87 -20.03 -21.58
#